data_AF-A0A2A4I3I0-F1
#
_entry.id   AF-A0A2A4I3I0-F1
#
_cell.length_a   1.000
_cell.length_b   1.000
_cell.length_c   1.000
_cell.angle_alpha   90.00
_cell.angle_beta   90.00
_cell.angle_gamma   90.00
#
_symmetry.space_group_name_H-M   'P 1'
#
loop_
_entity.id
_entity.type
_entity.pdbx_description
1 polymer ?
#
loop_
_entity_poly.entity_id
_entity_poly.type
_entity_poly.pdbx_seq_one_letter_code
_entity_poly.pdbx_strand_id
1 'polypeptide(L)'
;MGSFSLPHILILAIVAILLLGGGRFSSMMGDVAKGVKNFKKGMSEEDSDDDLVRRPKPRIEAQSAAEPAFDRDADRTREEHR
;
A
#
# COMPACT_ATOMS: atom_id res chain seq x y z
N MET A 1 -16.06 24.63 31.12
CA MET A 1 -16.03 24.83 29.65
C MET A 1 -14.88 24.00 29.08
N GLY A 2 -15.09 22.70 28.88
CA GLY A 2 -14.01 21.74 28.55
C GLY A 2 -14.46 20.69 27.55
N SER A 3 -15.38 21.07 26.65
CA SER A 3 -16.11 20.20 25.75
C SER A 3 -15.33 19.73 24.52
N PHE A 4 -14.05 20.08 24.40
CA PHE A 4 -13.15 19.58 23.35
C PHE A 4 -12.17 18.51 23.89
N SER A 5 -12.63 17.71 24.85
CA SER A 5 -11.86 16.57 25.33
C SER A 5 -11.74 15.50 24.22
N LEU A 6 -10.56 14.87 24.12
CA LEU A 6 -10.22 13.69 23.29
C LEU A 6 -11.39 12.73 22.92
N PRO A 7 -12.31 12.34 23.82
CA PRO A 7 -13.45 11.50 23.46
C PRO A 7 -14.37 12.10 22.37
N HIS A 8 -14.53 13.43 22.31
CA HIS A 8 -15.38 14.06 21.29
C HIS A 8 -14.81 13.91 19.88
N ILE A 9 -13.48 14.07 19.75
CA ILE A 9 -12.77 13.86 18.49
C ILE A 9 -12.86 12.40 18.05
N LEU A 10 -12.75 11.46 19.00
CA LEU A 10 -12.89 10.02 18.71
C LEU A 10 -14.30 9.67 18.19
N ILE A 11 -15.35 10.20 18.83
CA ILE A 11 -16.73 9.99 18.39
C ILE A 11 -16.96 10.59 16.99
N LEU A 12 -16.45 11.81 16.75
CA LEU A 12 -16.54 12.46 15.44
C LEU A 12 -15.83 11.65 14.35
N ALA A 13 -14.65 11.10 14.64
CA ALA A 13 -13.91 10.26 13.70
C ALA A 13 -14.68 8.98 13.33
N ILE A 14 -15.32 8.33 14.30
CA ILE A 14 -16.16 7.14 14.04
C ILE A 14 -17.33 7.51 13.13
N VAL A 15 -18.03 8.60 13.41
CA VAL A 15 -19.15 9.08 12.57
C VAL A 15 -18.67 9.41 11.16
N ALA A 16 -17.52 10.08 11.02
CA ALA A 16 -16.95 10.42 9.72
C ALA A 16 -16.61 9.17 8.87
N ILE A 17 -16.05 8.13 9.49
CA ILE A 17 -15.74 6.85 8.81
C ILE A 17 -17.02 6.14 8.35
N LEU A 18 -18.08 6.16 9.18
CA LEU A 18 -19.38 5.58 8.83
C LEU A 18 -20.04 6.31 7.65
N LEU A 19 -19.93 7.64 7.59
CA LEU A 19 -20.47 8.45 6.50
C LEU A 19 -19.68 8.32 5.20
N LEU A 20 -18.35 8.24 5.28
CA LEU A 20 -17.48 8.07 4.10
C LEU A 20 -17.51 6.64 3.55
N GLY A 21 -17.78 5.65 4.40
CA GLY A 21 -17.69 4.23 4.07
C GLY A 21 -16.25 3.74 3.93
N GLY A 22 -16.00 2.48 4.34
CA GLY A 22 -14.64 1.91 4.40
C GLY A 22 -13.87 1.90 3.07
N GLY A 23 -14.58 1.86 1.93
CA GLY A 23 -13.97 1.86 0.60
C GLY A 23 -13.30 3.18 0.20
N ARG A 24 -13.95 4.33 0.45
CA ARG A 24 -13.39 5.65 0.13
C ARG A 24 -12.34 6.09 1.16
N PHE A 25 -12.58 5.80 2.43
CA PHE A 25 -11.64 6.16 3.51
C PHE A 25 -10.28 5.46 3.34
N SER A 26 -10.26 4.18 2.95
CA SER A 26 -9.01 3.43 2.76
C SER A 26 -8.14 3.99 1.62
N SER A 27 -8.73 4.29 0.46
CA SER A 27 -8.00 4.90 -0.66
C SER A 27 -7.47 6.29 -0.30
N MET A 28 -8.29 7.13 0.33
CA MET A 28 -7.88 8.48 0.76
C MET A 28 -6.81 8.46 1.84
N MET A 29 -6.93 7.57 2.84
CA MET A 29 -5.92 7.41 3.89
C MET A 29 -4.58 6.94 3.30
N GLY A 30 -4.59 6.10 2.26
CA GLY A 30 -3.37 5.68 1.56
C GLY A 30 -2.62 6.82 0.89
N ASP A 31 -3.34 7.71 0.20
CA ASP A 31 -2.72 8.86 -0.49
C ASP A 31 -2.27 9.94 0.51
N VAL A 32 -3.06 10.17 1.58
CA VAL A 32 -2.66 11.04 2.68
C VAL A 32 -1.45 10.49 3.42
N ALA A 33 -1.39 9.18 3.69
CA ALA A 33 -0.24 8.55 4.35
C ALA A 33 1.03 8.66 3.52
N LYS A 34 0.95 8.53 2.19
CA LYS A 34 2.10 8.76 1.29
C LYS A 34 2.52 10.23 1.30
N GLY A 35 1.58 11.17 1.25
CA GLY A 35 1.85 12.61 1.32
C GLY A 35 2.52 13.00 2.64
N VAL A 36 1.98 12.56 3.78
CA VAL A 36 2.56 12.81 5.11
C VAL A 36 3.90 12.11 5.28
N LYS A 37 4.09 10.91 4.75
CA LYS A 37 5.39 10.21 4.79
C LYS A 37 6.46 10.95 3.98
N ASN A 38 6.13 11.43 2.79
CA ASN A 38 7.06 12.19 1.96
C ASN A 38 7.35 13.57 2.55
N PHE A 39 6.35 14.21 3.17
CA PHE A 39 6.53 15.46 3.91
C PHE A 39 7.44 15.27 5.12
N LYS A 40 7.22 14.21 5.91
CA LYS A 40 8.10 13.85 7.01
C LYS A 40 9.50 13.51 6.51
N LYS A 41 9.63 12.74 5.44
CA LYS A 41 10.94 12.39 4.86
C LYS A 41 11.69 13.65 4.40
N GLY A 42 11.04 14.57 3.71
CA GLY A 42 11.65 15.83 3.28
C GLY A 42 12.05 16.74 4.45
N MET A 43 11.27 16.77 5.54
CA MET A 43 11.65 17.49 6.77
C MET A 43 12.76 16.78 7.55
N SER A 44 12.72 15.45 7.63
CA SER A 44 13.74 14.65 8.31
C SER A 44 15.04 14.53 7.50
N GLU A 45 15.03 14.74 6.19
CA GLU A 45 16.26 14.86 5.37
C GLU A 45 17.02 16.17 5.67
N GLU A 46 16.35 17.20 6.18
CA GLU A 46 17.01 18.43 6.68
C GLU A 46 17.60 18.24 8.09
N ASP A 47 17.05 17.32 8.89
CA ASP A 47 17.47 17.03 10.27
C ASP A 47 18.32 15.75 10.43
N SER A 48 18.44 14.88 9.41
CA SER A 48 19.06 13.56 9.55
C SER A 48 19.61 13.01 8.23
N ASP A 49 20.91 13.24 7.99
CA ASP A 49 21.78 12.52 7.05
C ASP A 49 21.93 10.99 7.36
N ASP A 50 21.04 10.37 8.15
CA ASP A 50 21.24 9.04 8.74
C ASP A 50 20.30 7.93 8.18
N ASP A 51 19.34 8.24 7.30
CA ASP A 51 18.37 7.25 6.78
C ASP A 51 18.76 6.64 5.41
N LEU A 52 20.02 6.78 4.98
CA LEU A 52 20.57 6.05 3.83
C LEU A 52 20.87 4.57 4.14
N VAL A 53 20.79 4.14 5.41
CA VAL A 53 21.21 2.79 5.84
C VAL A 53 20.04 1.85 6.17
N ARG A 54 18.78 2.30 6.24
CA ARG A 54 17.64 1.41 6.57
C ARG A 54 16.56 1.39 5.50
N ARG A 55 16.77 0.45 4.56
CA ARG A 55 15.79 -0.51 4.00
C ARG A 55 15.56 -0.39 2.49
N PRO A 56 16.30 -1.13 1.65
CA PRO A 56 15.67 -1.68 0.46
C PRO A 56 14.56 -2.61 0.95
N LYS A 57 13.32 -2.39 0.51
CA LYS A 57 12.30 -3.43 0.59
C LYS A 57 12.57 -4.34 -0.61
N PRO A 58 13.24 -5.49 -0.48
CA PRO A 58 13.19 -6.48 -1.54
C PRO A 58 11.75 -6.99 -1.60
N ARG A 59 11.34 -7.49 -2.77
CA ARG A 59 10.06 -8.16 -3.08
C ARG A 59 9.03 -7.31 -3.83
N ILE A 60 9.39 -6.94 -5.05
CA ILE A 60 8.51 -7.17 -6.21
C ILE A 60 9.36 -7.81 -7.32
N GLU A 61 9.96 -8.96 -7.05
CA GLU A 61 10.47 -9.88 -8.09
C GLU A 61 9.77 -11.26 -7.99
N ALA A 62 8.89 -11.45 -6.99
CA ALA A 62 8.11 -12.67 -6.81
C ALA A 62 6.77 -12.66 -7.55
N GLN A 63 6.69 -11.95 -8.68
CA GLN A 63 5.58 -12.06 -9.65
C GLN A 63 6.06 -12.27 -11.10
N SER A 64 7.34 -12.59 -11.30
CA SER A 64 7.83 -13.18 -12.56
C SER A 64 7.85 -14.72 -12.46
N ALA A 65 6.77 -15.30 -11.93
CA ALA A 65 6.54 -16.75 -11.88
C ALA A 65 5.04 -17.06 -12.07
N ALA A 66 4.37 -16.24 -12.88
CA ALA A 66 3.12 -16.61 -13.51
C ALA A 66 3.34 -16.63 -15.03
N GLU A 67 4.29 -17.47 -15.48
CA GLU A 67 4.14 -18.03 -16.81
C GLU A 67 2.87 -18.88 -16.78
N PRO A 68 1.86 -18.58 -17.63
CA PRO A 68 0.71 -19.47 -17.77
C PRO A 68 1.23 -20.79 -18.33
N ALA A 69 1.18 -21.84 -17.52
CA ALA A 69 1.43 -23.22 -17.93
C ALA A 69 0.29 -23.76 -18.81
N PHE A 70 -0.02 -23.06 -19.91
CA PHE A 70 -1.09 -23.40 -20.84
C PHE A 70 -0.63 -23.55 -22.30
N ASP A 71 0.67 -23.47 -22.57
CA ASP A 71 1.20 -23.59 -23.95
C ASP A 71 2.20 -24.74 -24.15
N ARG A 72 2.32 -25.67 -23.18
CA ARG A 72 3.15 -26.89 -23.34
C ARG A 72 2.40 -28.15 -23.74
N ASP A 73 1.07 -28.18 -23.63
CA ASP A 73 0.27 -29.36 -23.94
C ASP A 73 -0.19 -29.43 -25.41
N ALA A 74 -0.10 -28.32 -26.16
CA ALA A 74 -0.53 -28.30 -27.58
C ALA A 74 0.54 -28.85 -28.54
N ASP A 75 1.82 -28.86 -28.16
CA ASP A 75 2.92 -29.24 -29.07
C ASP A 75 3.27 -30.74 -28.98
N ARG A 76 3.06 -31.38 -27.83
CA ARG A 76 3.41 -32.80 -27.63
C ARG A 76 2.51 -33.75 -28.44
N THR A 77 1.25 -33.40 -28.70
CA THR A 77 0.31 -34.28 -29.41
C THR A 77 0.47 -34.24 -30.94
N ARG A 78 1.30 -33.35 -31.48
CA ARG A 78 1.53 -33.25 -32.94
C ARG A 78 2.69 -34.11 -33.42
N GLU A 79 3.63 -34.44 -32.54
CA GLU A 79 4.81 -35.25 -32.90
C GLU A 79 4.59 -36.76 -32.75
N GLU A 80 3.61 -37.21 -31.95
CA GLU A 80 3.37 -38.65 -31.74
C GLU A 80 2.55 -39.31 -32.87
N HIS A 81 2.00 -38.53 -33.81
CA HIS A 81 1.10 -39.04 -34.84
C HIS A 81 1.52 -38.68 -36.29
N ARG A 82 2.82 -38.48 -36.51
CA ARG A 82 3.45 -38.35 -37.83
C ARG A 82 4.60 -39.33 -37.99
#